data_AF-A0A847J6Z6-F1
#
_entry.id   AF-A0A847J6Z6-F1
#
_cell.length_a   1.000
_cell.length_b   1.000
_cell.length_c   1.000
_cell.angle_alpha   90.00
_cell.angle_beta   90.00
_cell.angle_gamma   90.00
#
_symmetry.space_group_name_H-M   'P 1'
#
loop_
_entity.id
_entity.type
_entity.pdbx_description
1 polymer ?
#
loop_
_entity_poly.entity_id
_entity_poly.type
_entity_poly.pdbx_seq_one_letter_code
_entity_poly.pdbx_strand_id
1 'polypeptide(L)'
;FASHVVEEDEVRFDAAAGRVKARRVRRFHRVVLSEKPIEKPDPILVSRALMQAVRAKGLSSLPWSKAALHLRRRVEFVRRAGVDGLPDLSEETLLATLDDWLAPHVLGRTAPADIRDGDVLDGLDGLLDWSARRRLDEEAPSRFTAPTGTAVAIDWEAEAGPTIAIRVQELYGLDRHPAVCDGRVPLVLELLSPAHRPIQVTRDLPGFWKGSWAAVKSEMKGRYPRHLWPDDPAAAQATTRAKPRGT
;
A
#
# COMPACT_ATOMS: atom_id res chain seq x y z
N PHE A 1 23.30 -1.81 54.18
CA PHE A 1 24.06 -2.60 53.17
C PHE A 1 23.14 -3.46 52.30
N ALA A 2 22.40 -4.42 52.85
CA ALA A 2 21.52 -5.29 52.04
C ALA A 2 20.36 -4.54 51.34
N SER A 3 19.84 -3.47 51.94
CA SER A 3 18.76 -2.63 51.40
C SER A 3 19.11 -1.85 50.12
N HIS A 4 20.40 -1.77 49.75
CA HIS A 4 20.85 -1.11 48.53
C HIS A 4 21.15 -2.11 47.40
N VAL A 5 20.96 -3.41 47.65
CA VAL A 5 21.07 -4.43 46.62
C VAL A 5 19.71 -4.60 45.96
N VAL A 6 19.62 -4.26 44.68
CA VAL A 6 18.41 -4.40 43.87
C VAL A 6 18.59 -5.56 42.89
N GLU A 7 17.54 -6.34 42.68
CA GLU A 7 17.47 -7.36 41.64
C GLU A 7 16.42 -6.94 40.61
N GLU A 8 16.81 -6.91 39.34
CA GLU A 8 15.96 -6.44 38.25
C GLU A 8 16.20 -7.27 36.98
N ASP A 9 15.15 -7.48 36.20
CA ASP A 9 15.21 -8.14 34.90
C ASP A 9 15.51 -7.11 33.82
N GLU A 10 16.65 -7.25 33.17
CA GLU A 10 17.03 -6.44 32.02
C GLU A 10 16.81 -7.21 30.73
N VAL A 11 15.91 -6.69 29.90
CA VAL A 11 15.64 -7.20 28.55
C VAL A 11 16.07 -6.13 27.56
N ARG A 12 17.08 -6.43 26.75
CA ARG A 12 17.65 -5.47 25.79
C ARG A 12 18.05 -6.15 24.49
N PHE A 13 17.99 -5.41 23.40
CA PHE A 13 18.57 -5.85 22.15
C PHE A 13 20.10 -5.84 22.23
N ASP A 14 20.73 -6.98 21.95
CA ASP A 14 22.17 -7.09 21.81
C ASP A 14 22.52 -6.96 20.33
N ALA A 15 23.04 -5.80 19.94
CA ALA A 15 23.38 -5.50 18.56
C ALA A 15 24.46 -6.42 17.98
N ALA A 16 25.41 -6.89 18.80
CA ALA A 16 26.47 -7.80 18.36
C ALA A 16 25.92 -9.21 18.12
N ALA A 17 24.98 -9.67 18.97
CA ALA A 17 24.32 -10.96 18.80
C ALA A 17 23.13 -10.93 17.81
N GLY A 18 22.67 -9.74 17.42
CA GLY A 18 21.53 -9.55 16.53
C GLY A 18 20.17 -9.95 17.11
N ARG A 19 20.05 -10.09 18.44
CA ARG A 19 18.84 -10.58 19.12
C ARG A 19 18.67 -9.99 20.51
N VAL A 20 17.45 -10.02 21.01
CA VAL A 20 17.10 -9.67 22.39
C VAL A 20 17.69 -10.68 23.35
N LYS A 21 18.34 -10.18 24.39
CA LYS A 21 18.81 -10.96 25.53
C LYS A 21 18.11 -10.48 26.79
N ALA A 22 17.75 -11.43 27.63
CA ALA A 22 17.17 -11.19 28.93
C ALA A 22 18.10 -11.73 30.02
N ARG A 23 18.42 -10.89 31.00
CA ARG A 23 19.26 -11.25 32.14
C ARG A 23 18.66 -10.68 33.43
N ARG A 24 18.72 -11.46 34.49
CA ARG A 24 18.45 -11.00 35.85
C ARG A 24 19.74 -10.46 36.44
N VAL A 25 19.76 -9.20 36.84
CA VAL A 25 20.95 -8.50 37.34
C VAL A 25 20.73 -8.13 38.80
N ARG A 26 21.70 -8.48 39.65
CA ARG A 26 21.79 -7.94 41.02
C ARG A 26 22.81 -6.81 41.05
N ARG A 27 22.40 -5.64 41.53
CA ARG A 27 23.25 -4.45 41.61
C ARG A 27 23.34 -3.89 43.01
N PHE A 28 24.50 -3.35 43.36
CA PHE A 28 24.66 -2.41 44.45
C PHE A 28 24.93 -1.03 43.84
N HIS A 29 23.96 -0.13 43.92
CA HIS A 29 23.96 1.10 43.12
C HIS A 29 24.20 0.82 41.62
N ARG A 30 25.29 1.33 41.03
CA ARG A 30 25.64 1.13 39.61
C ARG A 30 26.53 -0.08 39.38
N VAL A 31 26.98 -0.76 40.43
CA VAL A 31 27.91 -1.89 40.35
C VAL A 31 27.11 -3.19 40.21
N VAL A 32 27.35 -3.94 39.14
CA VAL A 32 26.77 -5.27 38.95
C VAL A 32 27.50 -6.27 39.85
N LEU A 33 26.76 -6.92 40.74
CA LEU A 33 27.27 -7.95 41.65
C LEU A 33 27.20 -9.34 41.01
N SER A 34 26.11 -9.63 40.29
CA SER A 34 25.93 -10.88 39.56
C SER A 34 24.89 -10.73 38.46
N GLU A 35 25.01 -11.51 37.40
CA GLU A 35 24.04 -11.61 36.32
C GLU A 35 23.74 -13.07 35.99
N LYS A 36 22.48 -13.37 35.63
CA LYS A 36 22.06 -14.70 35.18
C LYS A 36 21.13 -14.57 33.98
N PRO A 37 21.27 -15.41 32.93
CA PRO A 37 20.32 -15.41 31.82
C PRO A 37 18.93 -15.83 32.31
N ILE A 38 17.89 -15.25 31.71
CA ILE A 38 16.50 -15.64 31.94
C ILE A 38 16.09 -16.56 30.79
N GLU A 39 15.76 -17.82 31.08
CA GLU A 39 15.39 -18.80 30.04
C GLU A 39 14.04 -18.49 29.37
N LYS A 40 13.07 -17.99 30.15
CA LYS A 40 11.72 -17.65 29.69
C LYS A 40 11.38 -16.22 30.10
N PRO A 41 11.95 -15.21 29.41
CA PRO A 41 11.63 -13.82 29.71
C PRO A 41 10.19 -13.50 29.33
N ASP A 42 9.65 -12.44 29.95
CA ASP A 42 8.33 -11.91 29.61
C ASP A 42 8.29 -11.54 28.11
N PRO A 43 7.41 -12.17 27.29
CA PRO A 43 7.28 -11.88 25.87
C PRO A 43 6.96 -10.40 25.56
N ILE A 44 6.31 -9.69 26.47
CA ILE A 44 6.00 -8.26 26.32
C ILE A 44 7.28 -7.43 26.45
N LEU A 45 8.15 -7.74 27.41
CA LEU A 45 9.45 -7.06 27.54
C LEU A 45 10.37 -7.37 26.36
N VAL A 46 10.34 -8.60 25.85
CA VAL A 46 11.11 -9.00 24.67
C VAL A 46 10.67 -8.25 23.43
N SER A 47 9.36 -8.21 23.15
CA SER A 47 8.82 -7.49 21.99
C SER A 47 9.13 -5.99 22.04
N ARG A 48 9.00 -5.34 23.21
CA ARG A 48 9.41 -3.93 23.40
C ARG A 48 10.90 -3.71 23.11
N ALA A 49 11.78 -4.57 23.62
CA ALA A 49 13.21 -4.49 23.33
C ALA A 49 13.51 -4.71 21.84
N LEU A 50 12.76 -5.58 21.17
CA LEU A 50 12.82 -5.78 19.73
C LEU A 50 12.35 -4.53 18.97
N MET A 51 11.27 -3.87 19.40
CA MET A 51 10.79 -2.62 18.80
C MET A 51 11.80 -1.49 18.93
N GLN A 52 12.54 -1.39 20.04
CA GLN A 52 13.66 -0.45 20.15
C GLN A 52 14.74 -0.71 19.08
N ALA A 53 15.03 -1.97 18.77
CA ALA A 53 15.96 -2.32 17.71
C ALA A 53 15.45 -1.91 16.31
N VAL A 54 14.16 -2.08 16.05
CA VAL A 54 13.51 -1.63 14.81
C VAL A 54 13.55 -0.10 14.73
N ARG A 55 13.22 0.63 15.81
CA ARG A 55 13.32 2.09 15.87
C ARG A 55 14.71 2.60 15.51
N ALA A 56 15.75 1.97 16.05
CA ALA A 56 17.14 2.36 15.80
C ALA A 56 17.57 2.08 14.35
N LYS A 57 17.05 1.04 13.71
CA LYS A 57 17.36 0.69 12.30
C LYS A 57 16.47 1.41 11.29
N GLY A 58 15.32 1.91 11.71
CA GLY A 58 14.30 2.49 10.85
C GLY A 58 13.33 1.47 10.27
N LEU A 59 12.25 1.99 9.71
CA LEU A 59 11.10 1.20 9.25
C LEU A 59 11.42 0.35 8.02
N SER A 60 12.43 0.77 7.23
CA SER A 60 12.96 0.02 6.09
C SER A 60 13.62 -1.31 6.47
N SER A 61 13.91 -1.53 7.75
CA SER A 61 14.45 -2.81 8.25
C SER A 61 13.42 -3.93 8.38
N LEU A 62 12.12 -3.59 8.30
CA LEU A 62 11.04 -4.57 8.36
C LEU A 62 10.86 -5.30 7.02
N PRO A 63 10.39 -6.55 7.04
CA PRO A 63 10.12 -7.33 5.84
C PRO A 63 8.81 -6.87 5.18
N TRP A 64 8.84 -5.77 4.44
CA TRP A 64 7.64 -5.25 3.78
C TRP A 64 7.18 -6.15 2.62
N SER A 65 6.02 -6.81 2.77
CA SER A 65 5.36 -7.46 1.64
C SER A 65 4.83 -6.43 0.63
N LYS A 66 4.60 -6.86 -0.61
CA LYS A 66 3.92 -6.04 -1.63
C LYS A 66 2.54 -5.57 -1.13
N ALA A 67 1.81 -6.42 -0.40
CA ALA A 67 0.50 -6.09 0.14
C ALA A 67 0.59 -5.00 1.22
N ALA A 68 1.55 -5.09 2.14
CA ALA A 68 1.76 -4.10 3.20
C ALA A 68 2.14 -2.72 2.61
N LEU A 69 3.04 -2.70 1.62
CA LEU A 69 3.41 -1.46 0.92
C LEU A 69 2.21 -0.87 0.17
N HIS A 70 1.45 -1.70 -0.53
CA HIS A 70 0.28 -1.26 -1.28
C HIS A 70 -0.78 -0.65 -0.35
N LEU A 71 -1.06 -1.30 0.78
CA LEU A 71 -1.99 -0.81 1.81
C LEU A 71 -1.56 0.56 2.34
N ARG A 72 -0.30 0.66 2.79
CA ARG A 72 0.28 1.90 3.32
C ARG A 72 0.21 3.03 2.30
N ARG A 73 0.59 2.77 1.05
CA ARG A 73 0.57 3.76 -0.04
C ARG A 73 -0.83 4.28 -0.35
N ARG A 74 -1.84 3.40 -0.41
CA ARG A 74 -3.24 3.81 -0.61
C ARG A 74 -3.71 4.73 0.52
N VAL A 75 -3.43 4.37 1.77
CA VAL A 75 -3.82 5.18 2.94
C VAL A 75 -3.14 6.55 2.91
N GLU A 76 -1.81 6.58 2.73
CA GLU A 76 -1.05 7.84 2.64
C GLU A 76 -1.50 8.69 1.44
N PHE A 77 -1.87 8.07 0.32
CA PHE A 77 -2.41 8.79 -0.83
C PHE A 77 -3.74 9.47 -0.52
N VAL A 78 -4.70 8.73 0.03
CA VAL A 78 -6.04 9.26 0.36
C VAL A 78 -5.94 10.37 1.40
N ARG A 79 -5.08 10.24 2.41
CA ARG A 79 -4.81 11.30 3.37
C ARG A 79 -4.21 12.55 2.73
N ARG A 80 -3.25 12.39 1.80
CA ARG A 80 -2.69 13.52 1.04
C ARG A 80 -3.72 14.22 0.14
N ALA A 81 -4.75 13.50 -0.31
CA ALA A 81 -5.89 14.07 -1.02
C ALA A 81 -6.90 14.80 -0.10
N GLY A 82 -6.61 14.90 1.20
CA GLY A 82 -7.43 15.61 2.19
C GLY A 82 -8.68 14.87 2.61
N VAL A 83 -8.68 13.54 2.55
CA VAL A 83 -9.79 12.70 3.03
C VAL A 83 -9.48 12.26 4.45
N ASP A 84 -10.38 12.60 5.38
CA ASP A 84 -10.28 12.25 6.79
C ASP A 84 -10.79 10.83 7.10
N GLY A 85 -10.53 10.36 8.32
CA GLY A 85 -11.03 9.06 8.80
C GLY A 85 -10.14 7.86 8.48
N LEU A 86 -8.94 8.10 7.94
CA LEU A 86 -7.91 7.07 7.79
C LEU A 86 -6.77 7.27 8.80
N PRO A 87 -6.16 6.19 9.31
CA PRO A 87 -5.05 6.27 10.26
C PRO A 87 -3.79 6.86 9.61
N ASP A 88 -2.93 7.45 10.42
CA ASP A 88 -1.64 7.93 9.98
C ASP A 88 -0.63 6.77 9.89
N LEU A 89 -0.32 6.36 8.65
CA LEU A 89 0.66 5.32 8.37
C LEU A 89 2.00 5.89 7.86
N SER A 90 2.29 7.16 8.14
CA SER A 90 3.60 7.76 7.86
C SER A 90 4.71 7.04 8.61
N GLU A 91 5.93 7.14 8.11
CA GLU A 91 7.09 6.53 8.76
C GLU A 91 7.29 7.05 10.19
N GLU A 92 7.11 8.35 10.40
CA GLU A 92 7.20 8.99 11.72
C GLU A 92 6.19 8.39 12.70
N THR A 93 4.91 8.30 12.29
CA THR A 93 3.86 7.74 13.16
C THR A 93 4.11 6.26 13.43
N LEU A 94 4.39 5.47 12.39
CA LEU A 94 4.61 4.03 12.53
C LEU A 94 5.79 3.72 13.44
N LEU A 95 6.88 4.49 13.38
CA LEU A 95 8.03 4.33 14.28
C LEU A 95 7.71 4.71 15.72
N ALA A 96 6.93 5.78 15.92
CA ALA A 96 6.49 6.20 17.25
C ALA A 96 5.62 5.14 17.92
N THR A 97 4.68 4.54 17.17
CA THR A 97 3.66 3.61 17.69
C THR A 97 3.98 2.13 17.47
N LEU A 98 5.24 1.76 17.19
CA LEU A 98 5.67 0.36 16.99
C LEU A 98 5.21 -0.61 18.10
N ASP A 99 5.19 -0.13 19.34
CA ASP A 99 4.74 -0.92 20.50
C ASP A 99 3.24 -1.23 20.47
N ASP A 100 2.44 -0.45 19.74
CA ASP A 100 1.00 -0.60 19.66
C ASP A 100 0.59 -1.46 18.46
N TRP A 101 1.18 -1.21 17.28
CA TRP A 101 0.72 -1.85 16.04
C TRP A 101 1.53 -3.09 15.64
N LEU A 102 2.83 -3.17 15.97
CA LEU A 102 3.68 -4.29 15.55
C LEU A 102 4.01 -5.24 16.70
N ALA A 103 4.31 -4.72 17.91
CA ALA A 103 4.71 -5.54 19.05
C ALA A 103 3.75 -6.71 19.37
N PRO A 104 2.41 -6.54 19.30
CA PRO A 104 1.47 -7.64 19.52
C PRO A 104 1.61 -8.80 18.53
N HIS A 105 2.09 -8.53 17.31
CA HIS A 105 2.21 -9.51 16.22
C HIS A 105 3.57 -10.23 16.20
N VAL A 106 4.53 -9.77 17.01
CA VAL A 106 5.90 -10.33 17.09
C VAL A 106 6.22 -10.98 18.43
N LEU A 107 5.20 -11.30 19.23
CA LEU A 107 5.38 -12.04 20.48
C LEU A 107 6.12 -13.37 20.23
N GLY A 108 7.10 -13.65 21.09
CA GLY A 108 7.97 -14.83 20.97
C GLY A 108 9.17 -14.68 20.02
N ARG A 109 9.28 -13.56 19.29
CA ARG A 109 10.45 -13.27 18.44
C ARG A 109 11.53 -12.57 19.22
N THR A 110 12.78 -12.87 18.89
CA THR A 110 13.93 -12.29 19.59
C THR A 110 14.85 -11.52 18.67
N ALA A 111 14.83 -11.77 17.37
CA ALA A 111 15.63 -11.05 16.39
C ALA A 111 14.76 -10.32 15.35
N PRO A 112 15.21 -9.18 14.79
CA PRO A 112 14.55 -8.54 13.66
C PRO A 112 14.40 -9.48 12.46
N ALA A 113 15.38 -10.38 12.27
CA ALA A 113 15.33 -11.41 11.23
C ALA A 113 14.22 -12.45 11.44
N ASP A 114 13.71 -12.57 12.66
CA ASP A 114 12.58 -13.47 12.95
C ASP A 114 11.26 -12.83 12.51
N ILE A 115 11.17 -11.51 12.34
CA ILE A 115 9.94 -10.81 11.88
C ILE A 115 9.65 -11.26 10.45
N ARG A 116 8.38 -11.59 10.15
CA ARG A 116 7.92 -11.99 8.82
C ARG A 116 7.06 -10.88 8.25
N ASP A 117 6.91 -10.92 6.94
CA ASP A 117 6.11 -9.97 6.19
C ASP A 117 4.61 -10.00 6.53
N GLY A 118 4.10 -11.18 6.87
CA GLY A 118 2.73 -11.35 7.38
C GLY A 118 2.48 -10.59 8.68
N ASP A 119 3.47 -10.47 9.57
CA ASP A 119 3.26 -9.80 10.86
C ASP A 119 3.21 -8.28 10.70
N VAL A 120 3.96 -7.76 9.72
CA VAL A 120 3.89 -6.35 9.32
C VAL A 120 2.53 -6.05 8.69
N LEU A 121 2.06 -6.92 7.78
CA LEU A 121 0.75 -6.75 7.17
C LEU A 121 -0.36 -6.80 8.21
N ASP A 122 -0.38 -7.82 9.08
CA ASP A 122 -1.39 -7.99 10.11
C ASP A 122 -1.44 -6.79 11.07
N GLY A 123 -0.28 -6.25 11.44
CA GLY A 123 -0.18 -5.06 12.29
C GLY A 123 -0.76 -3.81 11.63
N LEU A 124 -0.47 -3.58 10.34
CA LEU A 124 -1.05 -2.46 9.57
C LEU A 124 -2.55 -2.63 9.36
N ASP A 125 -2.99 -3.86 9.10
CA ASP A 125 -4.40 -4.21 9.01
C ASP A 125 -5.12 -3.93 10.34
N GLY A 126 -4.49 -4.22 11.47
CA GLY A 126 -5.01 -3.91 12.80
C GLY A 126 -5.27 -2.42 13.05
N LEU A 127 -4.58 -1.52 12.36
CA LEU A 127 -4.78 -0.08 12.45
C LEU A 127 -6.01 0.43 11.67
N LEU A 128 -6.55 -0.39 10.75
CA LEU A 128 -7.71 -0.04 9.94
C LEU A 128 -8.96 -0.67 10.54
N ASP A 129 -9.72 0.14 11.29
CA ASP A 129 -11.06 -0.27 11.70
C ASP A 129 -11.99 -0.46 10.48
N TRP A 130 -13.19 -1.01 10.72
CA TRP A 130 -14.13 -1.29 9.64
C TRP A 130 -14.51 -0.04 8.82
N SER A 131 -14.64 1.11 9.48
CA SER A 131 -15.00 2.37 8.82
C SER A 131 -13.87 2.89 7.94
N ALA A 132 -12.62 2.81 8.42
CA ALA A 132 -11.42 3.18 7.70
C ALA A 132 -11.20 2.26 6.49
N ARG A 133 -11.43 0.94 6.64
CA ARG A 133 -11.36 -0.02 5.52
C ARG A 133 -12.35 0.32 4.42
N ARG A 134 -13.62 0.51 4.80
CA ARG A 134 -14.66 0.86 3.85
C ARG A 134 -14.36 2.19 3.14
N ARG A 135 -13.92 3.20 3.90
CA ARG A 135 -13.48 4.49 3.35
C ARG A 135 -12.33 4.31 2.36
N LEU A 136 -11.31 3.51 2.71
CA LEU A 136 -10.17 3.26 1.83
C LEU A 136 -10.60 2.59 0.52
N ASP A 137 -11.54 1.66 0.57
CA ASP A 137 -12.05 0.97 -0.62
C ASP A 137 -12.94 1.86 -1.50
N GLU A 138 -13.69 2.79 -0.90
CA GLU A 138 -14.49 3.80 -1.62
C GLU A 138 -13.59 4.87 -2.27
N GLU A 139 -12.60 5.37 -1.54
CA GLU A 139 -11.80 6.54 -1.95
C GLU A 139 -10.56 6.17 -2.78
N ALA A 140 -10.01 4.99 -2.56
CA ALA A 140 -8.85 4.48 -3.29
C ALA A 140 -9.06 3.00 -3.63
N PRO A 141 -9.99 2.66 -4.52
CA PRO A 141 -10.25 1.27 -4.87
C PRO A 141 -9.00 0.59 -5.45
N SER A 142 -8.89 -0.73 -5.28
CA SER A 142 -7.80 -1.51 -5.89
C SER A 142 -7.97 -1.69 -7.41
N ARG A 143 -9.20 -1.54 -7.90
CA ARG A 143 -9.56 -1.74 -9.30
C ARG A 143 -10.54 -0.66 -9.79
N PHE A 144 -10.40 -0.28 -11.05
CA PHE A 144 -11.38 0.50 -11.78
C PHE A 144 -12.25 -0.42 -12.63
N THR A 145 -13.57 -0.25 -12.53
CA THR A 145 -14.53 -0.97 -13.38
C THR A 145 -14.94 -0.09 -14.55
N ALA A 146 -14.59 -0.52 -15.75
CA ALA A 146 -14.96 0.15 -16.99
C ALA A 146 -16.46 -0.01 -17.31
N PRO A 147 -17.04 0.84 -18.19
CA PRO A 147 -18.40 0.68 -18.70
C PRO A 147 -18.73 -0.71 -19.26
N THR A 148 -17.72 -1.44 -19.76
CA THR A 148 -17.86 -2.83 -20.22
C THR A 148 -18.06 -3.85 -19.09
N GLY A 149 -17.86 -3.46 -17.84
CA GLY A 149 -17.78 -4.33 -16.67
C GLY A 149 -16.38 -4.89 -16.40
N THR A 150 -15.40 -4.63 -17.27
CA THR A 150 -14.01 -5.07 -17.05
C THR A 150 -13.39 -4.34 -15.87
N ALA A 151 -12.84 -5.10 -14.92
CA ALA A 151 -12.14 -4.55 -13.75
C ALA A 151 -10.62 -4.59 -13.93
N VAL A 152 -9.99 -3.44 -14.13
CA VAL A 152 -8.52 -3.29 -14.25
C VAL A 152 -7.91 -2.82 -12.94
N ALA A 153 -6.72 -3.32 -12.59
CA ALA A 153 -6.01 -2.88 -11.39
C ALA A 153 -5.56 -1.42 -11.54
N ILE A 154 -5.67 -0.65 -10.46
CA ILE A 154 -5.10 0.70 -10.37
C ILE A 154 -3.67 0.56 -9.86
N ASP A 155 -2.72 1.08 -10.64
CA ASP A 155 -1.34 1.24 -10.21
C ASP A 155 -1.21 2.50 -9.36
N TRP A 156 -1.13 2.29 -8.05
CA TRP A 156 -0.92 3.34 -7.04
C TRP A 156 0.55 3.75 -6.89
N GLU A 157 1.48 3.06 -7.57
CA GLU A 157 2.93 3.29 -7.49
C GLU A 157 3.47 4.14 -8.63
N ALA A 158 2.68 4.35 -9.68
CA ALA A 158 3.06 5.18 -10.82
C ALA A 158 3.36 6.64 -10.40
N GLU A 159 4.49 7.16 -10.86
CA GLU A 159 4.96 8.52 -10.54
C GLU A 159 3.96 9.61 -10.97
N ALA A 160 3.20 9.34 -12.02
CA ALA A 160 2.19 10.25 -12.55
C ALA A 160 0.87 10.23 -11.73
N GLY A 161 0.77 9.44 -10.67
CA GLY A 161 -0.45 9.25 -9.89
C GLY A 161 -1.18 7.93 -10.23
N PRO A 162 -2.37 7.69 -9.65
CA PRO A 162 -3.07 6.42 -9.80
C PRO A 162 -3.39 6.15 -11.26
N THR A 163 -2.79 5.10 -11.82
CA THR A 163 -2.77 4.83 -13.26
C THR A 163 -3.54 3.57 -13.61
N ILE A 164 -4.30 3.59 -14.70
CA ILE A 164 -4.89 2.38 -15.27
C ILE A 164 -4.50 2.21 -16.74
N ALA A 165 -4.07 1.00 -17.09
CA ALA A 165 -3.83 0.59 -18.47
C ALA A 165 -5.07 -0.13 -19.01
N ILE A 166 -5.75 0.49 -19.96
CA ILE A 166 -7.04 0.00 -20.47
C ILE A 166 -7.22 0.24 -21.95
N ARG A 167 -7.86 -0.70 -22.64
CA ARG A 167 -8.19 -0.53 -24.06
C ARG A 167 -9.18 0.61 -24.23
N VAL A 168 -8.90 1.48 -25.19
CA VAL A 168 -9.72 2.68 -25.44
C VAL A 168 -11.20 2.36 -25.72
N GLN A 169 -11.49 1.21 -26.34
CA GLN A 169 -12.87 0.78 -26.66
C GLN A 169 -13.71 0.50 -25.41
N GLU A 170 -13.06 0.20 -24.29
CA GLU A 170 -13.73 -0.12 -23.03
C GLU A 170 -14.15 1.15 -22.27
N LEU A 171 -13.64 2.31 -22.68
CA LEU A 171 -13.97 3.62 -22.11
C LEU A 171 -15.00 4.39 -22.95
N TYR A 172 -15.46 3.86 -24.08
CA TYR A 172 -16.54 4.51 -24.83
C TYR A 172 -17.78 4.67 -23.94
N GLY A 173 -18.56 5.71 -24.17
CA GLY A 173 -19.71 6.04 -23.34
C GLY A 173 -19.37 6.87 -22.10
N LEU A 174 -18.07 7.05 -21.79
CA LEU A 174 -17.63 7.96 -20.73
C LEU A 174 -17.45 9.38 -21.27
N ASP A 175 -18.33 10.27 -20.84
CA ASP A 175 -18.29 11.71 -21.08
C ASP A 175 -17.61 12.49 -19.93
N ARG A 176 -17.32 11.81 -18.82
CA ARG A 176 -16.60 12.33 -17.65
C ARG A 176 -15.34 11.51 -17.41
N HIS A 177 -14.28 12.20 -17.00
CA HIS A 177 -13.02 11.54 -16.70
C HIS A 177 -13.11 10.78 -15.36
N PRO A 178 -12.71 9.50 -15.31
CA PRO A 178 -12.63 8.74 -14.06
C PRO A 178 -11.69 9.37 -13.03
N ALA A 179 -12.10 9.39 -11.78
CA ALA A 179 -11.33 9.97 -10.69
C ALA A 179 -11.54 9.17 -9.40
N VAL A 180 -10.58 9.27 -8.48
CA VAL A 180 -10.59 8.68 -7.14
C VAL A 180 -10.61 9.79 -6.09
N CYS A 181 -10.73 9.42 -4.82
CA CYS A 181 -10.83 10.34 -3.68
C CYS A 181 -11.97 11.35 -3.87
N ASP A 182 -13.19 10.84 -4.03
CA ASP A 182 -14.41 11.62 -4.29
C ASP A 182 -14.26 12.64 -5.44
N GLY A 183 -13.61 12.21 -6.53
CA GLY A 183 -13.41 13.02 -7.72
C GLY A 183 -12.26 14.03 -7.66
N ARG A 184 -11.51 14.10 -6.55
CA ARG A 184 -10.41 15.07 -6.38
C ARG A 184 -9.18 14.72 -7.20
N VAL A 185 -8.93 13.44 -7.44
CA VAL A 185 -7.74 12.99 -8.14
C VAL A 185 -8.11 12.24 -9.42
N PRO A 186 -7.84 12.81 -10.61
CA PRO A 186 -8.10 12.14 -11.88
C PRO A 186 -7.19 10.91 -12.04
N LEU A 187 -7.73 9.82 -12.58
CA LEU A 187 -6.94 8.65 -12.93
C LEU A 187 -6.06 8.96 -14.15
N VAL A 188 -4.80 8.56 -14.12
CA VAL A 188 -4.01 8.55 -15.35
C VAL A 188 -4.46 7.38 -16.21
N LEU A 189 -4.93 7.68 -17.41
CA LEU A 189 -5.39 6.66 -18.35
C LEU A 189 -4.28 6.38 -19.37
N GLU A 190 -3.64 5.22 -19.23
CA GLU A 190 -2.83 4.64 -20.29
C GLU A 190 -3.74 3.92 -21.27
N LEU A 191 -4.11 4.64 -22.33
CA LEU A 191 -4.99 4.11 -23.36
C LEU A 191 -4.21 3.11 -24.21
N LEU A 192 -4.83 1.95 -24.42
CA LEU A 192 -4.28 0.85 -25.19
C LEU A 192 -5.08 0.57 -26.47
N SER A 193 -4.39 0.08 -27.49
CA SER A 193 -4.98 -0.48 -28.70
C SER A 193 -5.65 -1.84 -28.43
N PRO A 194 -6.43 -2.41 -29.38
CA PRO A 194 -6.94 -3.78 -29.27
C PRO A 194 -5.88 -4.85 -28.96
N ALA A 195 -4.63 -4.64 -29.38
CA ALA A 195 -3.51 -5.54 -29.14
C ALA A 195 -2.70 -5.17 -27.88
N HIS A 196 -3.29 -4.42 -26.94
CA HIS A 196 -2.65 -3.99 -25.69
C HIS A 196 -1.35 -3.19 -25.89
N ARG A 197 -1.23 -2.44 -27.00
CA ARG A 197 -0.11 -1.52 -27.22
C ARG A 197 -0.50 -0.11 -26.77
N PRO A 198 0.37 0.62 -26.06
CA PRO A 198 0.11 2.02 -25.69
C PRO A 198 -0.19 2.87 -26.92
N ILE A 199 -1.21 3.73 -26.83
CA ILE A 199 -1.56 4.70 -27.88
C ILE A 199 -1.48 6.14 -27.39
N GLN A 200 -1.90 6.41 -26.15
CA GLN A 200 -1.94 7.75 -25.57
C GLN A 200 -2.00 7.64 -24.04
N VAL A 201 -1.43 8.60 -23.35
CA VAL A 201 -1.66 8.81 -21.91
C VAL A 201 -2.47 10.09 -21.74
N THR A 202 -3.53 10.07 -20.91
CA THR A 202 -4.34 11.26 -20.64
C THR A 202 -4.84 11.32 -19.20
N ARG A 203 -5.00 12.54 -18.69
CA ARG A 203 -5.73 12.89 -17.43
C ARG A 203 -7.01 13.68 -17.72
N ASP A 204 -7.36 13.82 -18.99
CA ASP A 204 -8.57 14.48 -19.48
C ASP A 204 -9.14 13.66 -20.64
N LEU A 205 -10.04 12.75 -20.29
CA LEU A 205 -10.67 11.85 -21.26
C LEU A 205 -11.63 12.63 -22.19
N PRO A 206 -12.48 13.55 -21.68
CA PRO A 206 -13.29 14.41 -22.54
C PRO A 206 -12.47 15.28 -23.50
N GLY A 207 -11.35 15.84 -23.04
CA GLY A 207 -10.41 16.59 -23.89
C GLY A 207 -9.78 15.71 -24.96
N PHE A 208 -9.38 14.48 -24.60
CA PHE A 208 -8.87 13.49 -25.55
C PHE A 208 -9.89 13.18 -26.65
N TRP A 209 -11.16 12.97 -26.29
CA TRP A 209 -12.25 12.71 -27.24
C TRP A 209 -12.48 13.85 -28.23
N LYS A 210 -12.44 15.11 -27.76
CA LYS A 210 -12.66 16.28 -28.59
C LYS A 210 -11.44 16.68 -29.42
N GLY A 211 -10.24 16.30 -28.97
CA GLY A 211 -8.97 16.67 -29.58
C GLY A 211 -8.33 15.53 -30.37
N SER A 212 -7.34 14.88 -29.76
CA SER A 212 -6.45 13.91 -30.44
C SER A 212 -7.14 12.61 -30.89
N TRP A 213 -8.37 12.35 -30.47
CA TRP A 213 -9.12 11.16 -30.89
C TRP A 213 -9.22 11.02 -32.41
N ALA A 214 -9.44 12.09 -33.17
CA ALA A 214 -9.60 12.01 -34.62
C ALA A 214 -8.35 11.42 -35.31
N ALA A 215 -7.17 11.81 -34.85
CA ALA A 215 -5.90 11.29 -35.37
C ALA A 215 -5.70 9.81 -34.97
N VAL A 216 -5.90 9.49 -33.68
CA VAL A 216 -5.81 8.11 -33.15
C VAL A 216 -6.79 7.20 -33.88
N LYS A 217 -8.03 7.63 -34.07
CA LYS A 217 -9.08 6.93 -34.79
C LYS A 217 -8.63 6.58 -36.21
N SER A 218 -8.07 7.55 -36.94
CA SER A 218 -7.62 7.38 -38.32
C SER A 218 -6.53 6.31 -38.42
N GLU A 219 -5.53 6.39 -37.54
CA GLU A 219 -4.45 5.40 -37.48
C GLU A 219 -4.95 4.01 -37.08
N MET A 220 -5.74 3.95 -36.01
CA MET A 220 -6.21 2.69 -35.45
C MET A 220 -7.23 1.99 -36.36
N LYS A 221 -8.04 2.73 -37.12
CA LYS A 221 -8.93 2.16 -38.14
C LYS A 221 -8.16 1.46 -39.25
N GLY A 222 -6.98 1.99 -39.63
CA GLY A 222 -6.09 1.34 -40.59
C GLY A 222 -5.48 0.04 -40.04
N ARG A 223 -4.96 0.07 -38.80
CA ARG A 223 -4.32 -1.10 -38.17
C ARG A 223 -5.30 -2.18 -37.72
N TYR A 224 -6.49 -1.79 -37.27
CA TYR A 224 -7.50 -2.66 -36.66
C TYR A 224 -8.90 -2.42 -37.27
N PRO A 225 -9.10 -2.70 -38.58
CA PRO A 225 -10.31 -2.33 -39.31
C PRO A 225 -11.58 -3.04 -38.85
N ARG A 226 -11.46 -4.14 -38.09
CA ARG A 226 -12.61 -4.89 -37.54
C ARG A 226 -13.16 -4.33 -36.23
N HIS A 227 -12.46 -3.40 -35.59
CA HIS A 227 -12.91 -2.80 -34.33
C HIS A 227 -13.80 -1.57 -34.59
N LEU A 228 -14.63 -1.24 -33.60
CA LEU A 228 -15.47 -0.05 -33.64
C LEU A 228 -14.61 1.20 -33.32
N TRP A 229 -14.64 2.15 -34.24
CA TRP A 229 -13.93 3.42 -34.16
C TRP A 229 -14.95 4.56 -34.39
N PRO A 230 -15.74 4.94 -33.37
CA PRO A 230 -16.85 5.88 -33.51
C PRO A 230 -16.37 7.31 -33.81
N ASP A 231 -17.20 8.12 -34.46
CA ASP A 231 -16.97 9.57 -34.57
C ASP A 231 -17.18 10.26 -33.22
N ASP A 232 -18.20 9.84 -32.47
CA ASP A 232 -18.45 10.27 -31.09
C ASP A 232 -18.19 9.11 -30.11
N PRO A 233 -16.99 9.01 -29.51
CA PRO A 233 -16.67 7.97 -28.53
C PRO A 233 -17.36 8.19 -27.17
N ALA A 234 -17.74 9.42 -26.83
CA ALA A 234 -18.41 9.72 -25.56
C ALA A 234 -19.86 9.22 -25.54
N ALA A 235 -20.50 9.11 -26.71
CA ALA A 235 -21.85 8.55 -26.86
C ALA A 235 -21.89 7.08 -27.36
N ALA A 236 -20.74 6.50 -27.68
CA ALA A 236 -20.67 5.14 -28.22
C ALA A 236 -20.80 4.05 -27.14
N GLN A 237 -21.40 2.92 -27.49
CA GLN A 237 -21.45 1.77 -26.59
C GLN A 237 -20.06 1.15 -26.41
N ALA A 238 -19.64 1.01 -25.15
CA ALA A 238 -18.39 0.33 -24.79
C ALA A 238 -18.41 -1.14 -25.21
N THR A 239 -17.26 -1.65 -25.66
CA THR A 239 -17.16 -3.03 -26.12
C THR A 239 -15.78 -3.61 -25.91
N THR A 240 -15.73 -4.90 -25.59
CA THR A 240 -14.50 -5.70 -25.56
C THR A 240 -14.24 -6.44 -26.87
N ARG A 241 -15.21 -6.44 -27.79
CA ARG A 241 -15.26 -7.30 -28.99
C ARG A 241 -15.06 -6.50 -30.28
N ALA A 242 -14.45 -7.15 -31.27
CA ALA A 242 -14.50 -6.71 -32.65
C ALA A 242 -15.89 -6.97 -33.25
N LYS A 243 -16.26 -6.27 -34.35
CA LYS A 243 -17.50 -6.57 -35.07
C LYS A 243 -17.51 -8.03 -35.56
N PRO A 244 -18.65 -8.75 -35.45
CA PRO A 244 -18.78 -10.10 -36.00
C PRO A 244 -18.52 -10.12 -37.51
N ARG A 245 -18.02 -11.24 -38.05
CA ARG A 245 -17.91 -11.41 -39.52
C ARG A 245 -19.32 -11.54 -40.11
N GLY A 246 -19.69 -10.64 -41.02
CA GLY A 246 -20.85 -10.77 -41.89
C GLY A 246 -22.18 -10.33 -41.27
N THR A 247 -22.52 -9.07 -41.49
CA THR A 247 -23.90 -8.59 -41.75
C THR A 247 -23.80 -7.65 -42.94
#